data_AF-A0A966FHC8-F1
#
_entry.id   AF-A0A966FHC8-F1
#
_cell.length_a   1.000
_cell.length_b   1.000
_cell.length_c   1.000
_cell.angle_alpha   90.00
_cell.angle_beta   90.00
_cell.angle_gamma   90.00
#
_symmetry.space_group_name_H-M   'P 1'
#
loop_
_entity.id
_entity.type
_entity.pdbx_description
1 polymer ?
#
loop_
_entity_poly.entity_id
_entity_poly.type
_entity_poly.pdbx_seq_one_letter_code
_entity_poly.pdbx_strand_id
1 'polypeptide(L)'
;MFPSRLDSTLAYDIAKAMMDGFNRHYRLFRTESARAKHRFETADWHGQQRAQRERIEFYDLRVREASMRLEREFKAGEQSMDIWHQVKLHYIGLLVD
;
A
#
# COMPACT_ATOMS: atom_id res chain seq x y z
N MET A 1 5.40 24.89 -2.01
CA MET A 1 6.69 25.36 -1.46
C MET A 1 7.40 24.14 -0.90
N PHE A 2 8.71 23.99 -1.11
CA PHE A 2 9.45 22.87 -0.50
C PHE A 2 9.57 23.09 1.02
N PRO A 3 9.39 22.06 1.86
CA PRO A 3 9.49 22.23 3.31
C PRO A 3 10.94 22.59 3.69
N SER A 4 11.10 23.59 4.55
CA SER A 4 12.41 24.06 5.04
C SER A 4 13.00 23.16 6.12
N ARG A 5 12.16 22.31 6.75
CA ARG A 5 12.53 21.29 7.75
C ARG A 5 11.68 20.03 7.55
N LEU A 6 12.23 18.90 7.98
CA LEU A 6 11.60 17.58 7.90
C LEU A 6 11.51 16.98 9.32
N ASP A 7 10.62 17.55 10.14
CA ASP A 7 10.52 17.29 11.58
C ASP A 7 9.08 16.93 12.04
N SER A 8 8.13 16.83 11.10
CA SER A 8 6.77 16.42 11.43
C SER A 8 6.68 14.92 11.71
N THR A 9 6.48 14.56 12.98
CA THR A 9 6.18 13.18 13.39
C THR A 9 4.91 12.65 12.71
N LEU A 10 3.87 13.49 12.60
CA LEU A 10 2.64 13.16 11.88
C LEU A 10 2.92 12.79 10.41
N ALA A 11 3.77 13.56 9.72
CA ALA A 11 4.12 13.27 8.34
C ALA A 11 4.87 11.94 8.20
N TYR A 12 5.77 11.64 9.13
CA TYR A 12 6.47 10.35 9.16
C TYR A 12 5.52 9.18 9.42
N ASP A 13 4.58 9.32 10.36
CA ASP A 13 3.62 8.27 10.70
C ASP A 13 2.67 7.97 9.53
N ILE A 14 2.22 9.00 8.81
CA ILE A 14 1.44 8.83 7.57
C ILE A 14 2.27 8.09 6.50
N ALA A 15 3.54 8.47 6.30
CA ALA A 15 4.41 7.82 5.33
C ALA A 15 4.64 6.33 5.67
N LYS A 16 4.85 6.01 6.96
CA LYS A 16 4.91 4.63 7.46
C LYS A 16 3.62 3.87 7.20
N ALA A 17 2.47 4.47 7.51
CA ALA A 17 1.17 3.83 7.28
C ALA A 17 0.89 3.55 5.79
N MET A 18 1.32 4.45 4.89
CA MET A 18 1.29 4.23 3.44
C MET A 18 2.18 3.04 3.03
N MET A 19 3.41 2.99 3.54
CA MET A 19 4.35 1.90 3.27
C MET A 19 3.81 0.55 3.75
N ASP A 20 3.21 0.51 4.94
CA ASP A 20 2.56 -0.69 5.47
C ASP A 20 1.40 -1.16 4.57
N GLY A 21 0.60 -0.22 4.04
CA GLY A 21 -0.47 -0.50 3.09
C GLY A 21 0.05 -1.17 1.83
N PHE A 22 1.13 -0.62 1.25
CA PHE A 22 1.81 -1.20 0.09
C PHE A 22 2.38 -2.59 0.40
N ASN A 23 3.12 -2.74 1.50
CA ASN A 23 3.72 -4.01 1.92
C ASN A 23 2.66 -5.09 2.18
N ARG A 24 1.49 -4.73 2.71
CA ARG A 24 0.36 -5.64 2.84
C ARG A 24 -0.16 -6.11 1.49
N HIS A 25 -0.37 -5.20 0.54
CA HIS A 25 -0.76 -5.57 -0.82
C HIS A 25 0.26 -6.53 -1.46
N TYR A 26 1.54 -6.15 -1.40
CA TYR A 26 2.61 -6.93 -2.02
C TYR A 26 2.71 -8.35 -1.42
N ARG A 27 2.58 -8.50 -0.09
CA ARG A 27 2.54 -9.82 0.56
C ARG A 27 1.39 -10.69 0.07
N LEU A 28 0.17 -10.15 0.00
CA LEU A 28 -1.00 -10.90 -0.48
C LEU A 28 -0.82 -11.33 -1.94
N PHE A 29 -0.36 -10.42 -2.79
CA PHE A 29 -0.05 -10.69 -4.19
C PHE A 29 1.00 -11.81 -4.35
N ARG A 30 2.07 -11.77 -3.55
CA ARG A 30 3.12 -12.81 -3.57
C ARG A 30 2.59 -14.16 -3.11
N THR A 31 1.77 -14.20 -2.06
CA THR A 31 1.13 -15.42 -1.57
C THR A 31 0.25 -16.07 -2.63
N GLU A 32 -0.59 -15.29 -3.31
CA GLU A 32 -1.43 -15.83 -4.38
C GLU A 32 -0.62 -16.28 -5.60
N SER A 33 0.46 -15.56 -5.93
CA SER A 33 1.37 -15.96 -7.01
C SER A 33 2.10 -17.27 -6.70
N ALA A 34 2.50 -17.50 -5.43
CA ALA A 34 3.18 -18.73 -5.01
C ALA A 34 2.29 -19.98 -5.17
N ARG A 35 0.96 -19.83 -5.10
CA ARG A 35 0.00 -20.93 -5.25
C ARG A 35 -0.23 -21.36 -6.71
N ALA A 36 0.24 -20.57 -7.68
CA ALA A 36 0.02 -20.84 -9.11
C ALA A 36 0.59 -22.19 -9.55
N LYS A 37 1.80 -22.56 -9.05
CA LYS A 37 2.43 -23.85 -9.35
C LYS A 37 1.55 -25.02 -8.90
N HIS A 38 1.05 -24.97 -7.67
CA HIS A 38 0.20 -26.02 -7.13
C HIS A 38 -1.08 -26.18 -7.95
N ARG A 39 -1.77 -25.08 -8.30
CA ARG A 39 -2.97 -25.13 -9.15
C ARG A 39 -2.69 -25.75 -10.52
N PHE A 40 -1.51 -25.50 -11.09
CA PHE A 40 -1.09 -26.13 -12.34
C PHE A 40 -0.88 -27.64 -12.16
N GLU A 41 -0.16 -28.06 -11.13
CA GLU A 41 0.12 -29.47 -10.83
C GLU A 41 -1.15 -30.28 -10.56
N THR A 42 -2.18 -29.66 -9.97
CA THR A 42 -3.48 -30.30 -9.70
C THR A 42 -4.50 -30.08 -10.83
N ALA A 43 -4.10 -29.47 -11.95
CA ALA A 43 -4.99 -29.12 -13.07
C ALA A 43 -6.23 -28.29 -12.67
N ASP A 44 -6.12 -27.44 -11.64
CA ASP A 44 -7.19 -26.55 -11.18
C ASP A 44 -7.25 -25.27 -12.05
N TRP A 45 -7.74 -25.43 -13.27
CA TRP A 45 -7.83 -24.34 -14.25
C TRP A 45 -8.82 -23.25 -13.83
N HIS A 46 -9.94 -23.64 -13.22
CA HIS A 46 -10.93 -22.70 -12.74
C HIS A 46 -10.40 -21.88 -11.54
N GLY A 47 -9.70 -22.52 -10.61
CA GLY A 47 -9.04 -21.81 -9.52
C GLY A 47 -7.96 -20.87 -10.00
N GLN A 48 -7.18 -21.25 -11.03
CA GLN A 48 -6.18 -20.37 -11.62
C GLN A 48 -6.82 -19.15 -12.30
N GLN A 49 -7.93 -19.33 -13.02
CA GLN A 49 -8.65 -18.22 -13.67
C GLN A 49 -9.24 -17.25 -12.63
N ARG A 50 -9.84 -17.77 -11.54
CA ARG A 50 -10.36 -16.93 -10.44
C ARG A 50 -9.25 -16.14 -9.77
N ALA A 51 -8.15 -16.80 -9.41
CA ALA A 51 -7.04 -16.16 -8.74
C ALA A 51 -6.41 -15.01 -9.55
N GLN A 52 -6.36 -15.14 -10.88
CA GLN A 52 -5.88 -14.05 -11.75
C GLN A 52 -6.82 -12.84 -11.73
N ARG A 53 -8.14 -13.06 -11.74
CA ARG A 53 -9.13 -11.97 -11.61
C ARG A 53 -8.98 -11.27 -10.27
N GLU A 54 -8.97 -12.04 -9.18
CA GLU A 54 -8.86 -11.53 -7.83
C GLU A 54 -7.57 -10.72 -7.62
N ARG A 55 -6.44 -11.17 -8.19
CA ARG A 55 -5.16 -10.47 -8.11
C ARG A 55 -5.18 -9.06 -8.72
N ILE A 56 -5.99 -8.83 -9.76
CA ILE A 56 -6.17 -7.50 -10.38
C ILE A 56 -7.03 -6.62 -9.47
N GLU A 57 -8.18 -7.14 -9.02
CA GLU A 57 -9.13 -6.40 -8.18
C GLU A 57 -8.56 -6.05 -6.79
N PHE A 58 -7.59 -6.83 -6.30
CA PHE A 58 -6.96 -6.60 -5.01
C PHE A 58 -6.22 -5.27 -4.92
N TYR A 59 -5.67 -4.72 -6.01
CA TYR A 59 -4.97 -3.45 -5.93
C TYR A 59 -5.91 -2.33 -5.49
N ASP A 60 -7.04 -2.15 -6.18
CA ASP A 60 -8.03 -1.10 -5.87
C ASP A 60 -8.64 -1.29 -4.49
N LEU A 61 -8.90 -2.54 -4.08
CA LEU A 61 -9.36 -2.83 -2.72
C LEU A 61 -8.31 -2.42 -1.68
N ARG A 62 -7.03 -2.75 -1.90
CA ARG A 62 -5.95 -2.39 -0.96
C ARG A 62 -5.72 -0.89 -0.90
N VAL A 63 -5.78 -0.17 -2.03
CA VAL A 63 -5.70 1.29 -2.05
C VAL A 63 -6.86 1.90 -1.26
N ARG A 64 -8.10 1.45 -1.47
CA ARG A 64 -9.25 1.94 -0.70
C ARG A 64 -9.09 1.70 0.80
N GLU A 65 -8.65 0.50 1.21
CA GLU A 65 -8.38 0.20 2.62
C GLU A 65 -7.30 1.10 3.22
N ALA A 66 -6.20 1.31 2.48
CA ALA A 66 -5.13 2.21 2.90
C ALA A 66 -5.65 3.64 3.04
N SER A 67 -6.37 4.17 2.05
CA SER A 67 -6.95 5.51 2.11
C SER A 67 -7.93 5.68 3.27
N MET A 68 -8.83 4.71 3.49
CA MET A 68 -9.75 4.74 4.64
C MET A 68 -9.02 4.72 5.98
N ARG A 69 -7.94 3.93 6.08
CA ARG A 69 -7.10 3.90 7.28
C ARG A 69 -6.46 5.27 7.52
N LEU A 70 -5.88 5.86 6.48
CA LEU A 70 -5.22 7.16 6.56
C LEU A 70 -6.20 8.26 6.97
N GLU A 71 -7.42 8.24 6.43
CA GLU A 71 -8.47 9.17 6.81
C GLU A 71 -8.88 9.00 8.27
N ARG A 72 -9.12 7.76 8.70
CA ARG A 72 -9.54 7.47 10.08
C ARG A 72 -8.47 7.82 11.12
N GLU A 73 -7.20 7.48 10.84
CA GLU A 73 -6.11 7.61 11.83
C GLU A 73 -5.49 9.00 11.82
N PHE A 74 -5.48 9.68 10.67
CA PHE A 74 -4.72 10.93 10.51
C PHE A 74 -5.54 12.07 9.91
N LYS A 75 -6.84 11.87 9.61
CA LYS A 75 -7.67 12.86 8.88
C LYS A 75 -6.98 13.33 7.60
N ALA A 76 -6.46 12.37 6.83
CA ALA A 76 -5.55 12.63 5.73
C ALA A 76 -6.09 13.68 4.73
N GLY A 77 -7.39 13.67 4.44
CA GLY A 77 -8.03 14.67 3.59
C GLY A 77 -8.07 16.09 4.15
N GLU A 78 -7.94 16.26 5.46
CA GLU A 78 -7.88 17.57 6.14
C GLU A 78 -6.44 18.08 6.33
N GLN A 79 -5.42 17.24 6.06
CA GLN A 79 -4.03 17.61 6.27
C GLN A 79 -3.55 18.66 5.25
N SER A 80 -2.72 19.59 5.71
CA SER A 80 -2.20 20.67 4.87
C SER A 80 -1.20 20.15 3.83
N MET A 81 -1.03 20.90 2.75
CA MET A 81 -0.02 20.57 1.74
C MET A 81 1.41 20.55 2.28
N ASP A 82 1.70 21.32 3.33
CA ASP A 82 3.02 21.30 3.97
C ASP A 82 3.30 19.97 4.66
N ILE A 83 2.28 19.35 5.29
CA ILE A 83 2.37 17.97 5.79
C ILE A 83 2.57 17.00 4.64
N TRP A 84 1.76 17.09 3.58
CA TRP A 84 1.88 16.19 2.43
C TRP A 84 3.23 16.25 1.72
N HIS A 85 3.85 17.42 1.64
CA HIS A 85 5.22 17.54 1.11
C HIS A 85 6.23 16.78 1.98
N GLN A 86 6.12 16.89 3.31
CA GLN A 86 6.97 16.13 4.23
C GLN A 86 6.69 14.62 4.17
N VAL A 87 5.42 14.21 4.09
CA VAL A 87 5.01 12.79 3.91
C VAL A 87 5.71 12.20 2.70
N LYS A 88 5.70 12.91 1.57
CA LYS A 88 6.38 12.47 0.34
C LYS A 88 7.88 12.28 0.56
N LEU A 89 8.55 13.22 1.22
CA LEU A 89 9.99 13.12 1.48
C LEU A 89 10.33 11.98 2.44
N HIS A 90 9.57 11.79 3.52
CA HIS A 90 9.72 10.65 4.41
C HIS A 90 9.48 9.32 3.68
N TYR A 91 8.44 9.24 2.85
CA TYR A 91 8.14 8.04 2.08
C TYR A 91 9.28 7.68 1.11
N ILE A 92 9.88 8.67 0.45
CA ILE A 92 11.06 8.46 -0.40
C ILE A 92 12.23 7.92 0.43
N GLY A 93 12.47 8.46 1.63
CA GLY A 93 13.49 7.94 2.55
C GLY A 93 13.26 6.47 2.88
N LEU A 94 12.02 6.09 3.21
CA LEU A 94 11.65 4.70 3.52
C LEU A 94 11.78 3.74 2.32
N LEU A 95 11.93 4.22 1.09
CA LEU A 95 12.15 3.38 -0.10
C LEU A 95 13.62 3.06 -0.34
N VAL A 96 14.54 3.83 0.23
CA VAL A 96 15.99 3.69 0.02
C VAL A 96 16.73 3.11 1.23
N ASP A 97 16.05 3.00 2.37
CA ASP A 97 16.48 2.18 3.52
C ASP A 97 16.46 0.68 3.17
#